data_AF-A0A8D8G6Z1-F1
#
_entry.id   AF-A0A8D8G6Z1-F1
#
_cell.length_a   1.000
_cell.length_b   1.000
_cell.length_c   1.000
_cell.angle_alpha   90.00
_cell.angle_beta   90.00
_cell.angle_gamma   90.00
#
_symmetry.space_group_name_H-M   'P 1'
#
loop_
_entity.id
_entity.type
_entity.pdbx_description
1 polymer ?
#
loop_
_entity_poly.entity_id
_entity_poly.type
_entity_poly.pdbx_seq_one_letter_code
_entity_poly.pdbx_strand_id
1 'polypeptide(L)'
;MVNGEFKCLGSTQHLKNKFVKGFLLTIKVKRTNDQQEQRVDRVKSFVEDTFDGALLKEQYQDSLSYHVPQADLKWSAMFGLMESHKEQLEVEDYSLGQAALEQVFLHFTKHQRVED
;
A
#
# COMPACT_ATOMS: atom_id res chain seq x y z
N MET A 1 16.33 -2.32 -17.54
CA MET A 1 16.45 -2.39 -19.02
C MET A 1 15.08 -2.72 -19.56
N VAL A 2 14.62 -2.04 -20.61
CA VAL A 2 13.34 -2.32 -21.30
C VAL A 2 13.60 -2.12 -22.80
N ASN A 3 13.17 -3.06 -23.65
CA ASN A 3 13.44 -3.05 -25.10
C ASN A 3 14.92 -2.89 -25.47
N GLY A 4 15.83 -3.51 -24.72
CA GLY A 4 17.26 -3.41 -24.99
C GLY A 4 17.91 -2.07 -24.57
N GLU A 5 17.15 -1.13 -23.99
CA GLU A 5 17.66 0.16 -23.56
C GLU A 5 17.72 0.31 -22.02
N PHE A 6 18.74 1.02 -21.55
CA PHE A 6 18.83 1.43 -20.15
C PHE A 6 17.87 2.59 -19.85
N LYS A 7 16.76 2.31 -19.16
CA LYS A 7 15.78 3.33 -18.78
C LYS A 7 16.07 4.03 -17.44
N CYS A 8 16.81 3.38 -16.52
CA CYS A 8 17.19 3.98 -15.23
C CYS A 8 18.43 3.32 -14.62
N LEU A 9 19.18 4.07 -13.83
CA LEU A 9 20.35 3.62 -13.06
C LEU A 9 20.36 4.31 -11.69
N GLY A 10 20.73 3.60 -10.63
CA GLY A 10 20.83 4.14 -9.27
C GLY A 10 20.66 3.05 -8.20
N SER A 11 20.74 3.44 -6.93
CA SER A 11 20.44 2.53 -5.82
C SER A 11 18.97 2.14 -5.83
N THR A 12 18.65 0.99 -5.23
CA THR A 12 17.27 0.49 -5.13
C THR A 12 16.34 1.53 -4.50
N GLN A 13 16.79 2.21 -3.44
CA GLN A 13 16.01 3.25 -2.77
C GLN A 13 15.82 4.49 -3.63
N HIS A 14 16.86 4.92 -4.36
CA HIS A 14 16.75 6.04 -5.28
C HIS A 14 15.71 5.76 -6.37
N LEU A 15 15.75 4.56 -6.97
CA LEU A 15 14.82 4.16 -8.03
C LEU A 15 13.38 4.06 -7.51
N LYS A 16 13.18 3.46 -6.33
CA LYS A 16 11.86 3.42 -5.68
C LYS A 16 11.33 4.82 -5.45
N ASN A 17 12.10 5.71 -4.81
CA ASN A 17 11.66 7.08 -4.55
C ASN A 17 11.36 7.89 -5.82
N LYS A 18 12.13 7.65 -6.89
CA LYS A 18 11.99 8.39 -8.16
C LYS A 18 10.79 7.93 -8.98
N PHE A 19 10.55 6.62 -9.06
CA PHE A 19 9.59 6.04 -10.02
C PHE A 19 8.37 5.41 -9.37
N VAL A 20 8.43 5.09 -8.07
CA VAL A 20 7.29 4.55 -7.34
C VAL A 20 6.96 5.44 -6.15
N LYS A 21 5.89 6.22 -6.33
CA LYS A 21 5.33 7.06 -5.27
C LYS A 21 4.29 6.27 -4.49
N GLY A 22 4.12 6.63 -3.22
CA GLY A 22 3.12 6.03 -2.33
C GLY A 22 3.65 4.88 -1.48
N PHE A 23 2.79 4.44 -0.56
CA PHE A 23 3.07 3.42 0.43
C PHE A 23 2.17 2.20 0.25
N LEU A 24 2.62 1.06 0.78
CA LEU A 24 1.84 -0.14 0.95
C LEU A 24 1.43 -0.21 2.41
N LEU A 25 0.14 -0.31 2.66
CA LEU A 25 -0.44 -0.51 3.99
C LEU A 25 -1.10 -1.88 4.00
N THR A 26 -0.59 -2.80 4.82
CA THR A 26 -1.22 -4.10 5.04
C THR A 26 -1.79 -4.12 6.45
N ILE A 27 -3.05 -4.52 6.60
CA ILE A 27 -3.75 -4.54 7.87
C ILE A 27 -4.33 -5.93 8.07
N LYS A 28 -4.09 -6.50 9.24
CA LYS A 28 -4.67 -7.77 9.67
C LYS A 28 -5.68 -7.52 10.78
N VAL A 29 -6.94 -7.81 10.51
CA VAL A 29 -8.04 -7.65 11.46
C VAL A 29 -8.07 -8.87 12.39
N LYS A 30 -8.22 -8.67 13.70
CA LYS A 30 -8.31 -9.79 14.64
C LYS A 30 -9.43 -10.74 14.24
N ARG A 31 -9.25 -12.05 14.31
CA ARG A 31 -10.28 -13.02 13.90
C ARG A 31 -11.17 -13.40 15.07
N THR A 32 -12.48 -13.16 14.94
CA THR A 32 -13.51 -13.58 15.91
C THR A 32 -14.63 -14.34 15.21
N ASN A 33 -15.28 -15.25 15.93
CA ASN A 33 -16.35 -16.09 15.37
C ASN A 33 -17.62 -15.29 15.01
N ASP A 34 -17.80 -14.12 15.60
CA ASP A 34 -18.92 -13.21 15.35
C ASP A 34 -18.47 -11.95 14.60
N GLN A 35 -19.31 -11.49 13.67
CA GLN A 35 -19.27 -10.17 13.01
C GLN A 35 -17.98 -9.80 12.27
N GLN A 36 -17.22 -10.79 11.79
CA GLN A 36 -15.95 -10.57 11.09
C GLN A 36 -16.09 -9.62 9.88
N GLU A 37 -17.14 -9.79 9.08
CA GLU A 37 -17.37 -8.98 7.88
C GLU A 37 -17.61 -7.50 8.22
N GLN A 38 -18.39 -7.22 9.28
CA GLN A 38 -18.65 -5.86 9.75
C GLN A 38 -17.38 -5.18 10.27
N ARG A 39 -16.48 -5.93 10.92
CA ARG A 39 -15.21 -5.41 11.42
C ARG A 39 -14.26 -5.07 10.28
N VAL A 40 -14.16 -5.95 9.29
CA VAL A 40 -13.40 -5.68 8.05
C VAL A 40 -13.94 -4.42 7.36
N ASP A 41 -15.26 -4.25 7.28
CA ASP A 41 -15.89 -3.08 6.65
C ASP A 41 -15.62 -1.77 7.39
N ARG A 42 -15.61 -1.79 8.72
CA ARG A 42 -15.18 -0.64 9.54
C ARG A 42 -13.73 -0.26 9.28
N VAL A 43 -12.83 -1.23 9.19
CA VAL A 43 -11.41 -0.97 8.88
C VAL A 43 -11.26 -0.39 7.48
N LYS A 44 -12.02 -0.88 6.49
CA LYS A 44 -12.04 -0.30 5.14
C LYS A 44 -12.46 1.17 5.17
N SER A 45 -13.59 1.45 5.79
CA SER A 45 -14.13 2.81 5.91
C SER A 45 -13.13 3.75 6.59
N PHE A 46 -12.45 3.29 7.64
CA PHE A 46 -11.40 4.06 8.31
C PHE A 46 -10.23 4.38 7.38
N VAL A 47 -9.75 3.41 6.60
CA VAL A 47 -8.64 3.61 5.67
C VAL A 47 -9.01 4.59 4.56
N GLU A 48 -10.22 4.49 4.02
CA GLU A 48 -10.72 5.37 2.96
C GLU A 48 -10.92 6.81 3.45
N ASP A 49 -11.33 7.01 4.71
CA ASP A 49 -11.48 8.34 5.32
C ASP A 49 -10.13 8.96 5.76
N THR A 50 -9.21 8.12 6.26
CA THR A 50 -7.92 8.58 6.81
C THR A 50 -6.88 8.85 5.73
N PHE A 51 -6.86 8.03 4.68
CA PHE A 51 -5.84 8.06 3.65
C PHE A 51 -6.47 8.39 2.30
N ASP A 52 -6.39 9.67 1.92
CA ASP A 52 -6.91 10.16 0.65
C ASP A 52 -6.32 9.36 -0.53
N GLY A 53 -7.21 8.87 -1.39
CA GLY A 53 -6.83 8.08 -2.56
C GLY A 53 -6.33 6.67 -2.26
N ALA A 54 -6.45 6.14 -1.02
CA ALA A 54 -6.08 4.76 -0.73
C ALA A 54 -6.82 3.77 -1.63
N LEU A 55 -6.06 2.93 -2.34
CA LEU A 55 -6.57 1.93 -3.28
C LEU A 55 -6.43 0.54 -2.69
N LEU A 56 -7.54 -0.13 -2.40
CA LEU A 56 -7.53 -1.54 -2.04
C LEU A 56 -6.97 -2.37 -3.21
N LYS A 57 -5.89 -3.09 -2.97
CA LYS A 57 -5.24 -3.98 -3.95
C LYS A 57 -5.64 -5.42 -3.77
N GLU A 58 -5.73 -5.86 -2.52
CA GLU A 58 -6.05 -7.23 -2.20
C GLU A 58 -6.82 -7.30 -0.88
N GLN A 59 -7.79 -8.21 -0.83
CA GLN A 59 -8.44 -8.62 0.40
C GLN A 59 -8.39 -10.14 0.45
N TYR A 60 -7.81 -10.67 1.52
CA TYR A 60 -7.76 -12.11 1.76
C TYR A 60 -8.14 -12.41 3.21
N GLN A 61 -9.34 -12.96 3.40
CA GLN A 61 -9.93 -13.23 4.72
C GLN A 61 -9.92 -11.98 5.61
N ASP A 62 -9.11 -11.99 6.67
CA ASP A 62 -8.91 -10.91 7.64
C ASP A 62 -7.78 -9.93 7.28
N SER A 63 -7.11 -10.14 6.15
CA SER A 63 -6.01 -9.29 5.67
C SER A 63 -6.46 -8.35 4.55
N LEU A 64 -6.10 -7.08 4.67
CA LEU A 64 -6.37 -6.02 3.70
C LEU A 64 -5.05 -5.39 3.26
N SER A 65 -4.83 -5.28 1.95
CA SER A 65 -3.64 -4.66 1.36
C SER A 65 -4.02 -3.45 0.53
N TYR A 66 -3.51 -2.29 0.91
CA TYR A 66 -3.76 -1.01 0.26
C TYR A 66 -2.49 -0.46 -0.38
N HIS A 67 -2.67 0.22 -1.50
CA HIS A 67 -1.71 1.18 -2.02
C HIS A 67 -2.20 2.58 -1.72
N VAL A 68 -1.43 3.36 -0.98
CA VAL A 68 -1.73 4.76 -0.66
C VAL A 68 -0.91 5.63 -1.62
N PRO A 69 -1.49 6.09 -2.74
CA PRO A 69 -0.80 6.94 -3.70
C PRO A 69 -0.59 8.31 -3.05
N GLN A 70 0.65 8.80 -3.07
CA GLN A 70 0.94 10.20 -2.75
C GLN A 70 0.65 10.62 -1.30
N ALA A 71 1.44 10.09 -0.37
CA ALA A 71 1.42 10.55 1.01
C ALA A 71 2.34 11.76 1.20
N ASP A 72 1.75 12.96 1.25
CA ASP A 72 2.35 14.09 1.98
C ASP A 72 2.51 13.75 3.48
N LEU A 73 1.81 12.70 3.91
CA LEU A 73 1.93 12.06 5.21
C LEU A 73 3.31 11.43 5.41
N LYS A 74 3.99 11.88 6.46
CA LYS A 74 5.19 11.24 6.98
C LYS A 74 4.87 9.85 7.50
N TRP A 75 5.83 8.92 7.38
CA TRP A 75 5.76 7.58 8.01
C TRP A 75 5.29 7.64 9.46
N SER A 76 5.84 8.56 10.25
CA SER A 76 5.49 8.74 11.66
C SER A 76 4.01 9.09 11.87
N ALA A 77 3.43 9.89 10.97
CA ALA A 77 2.02 10.25 11.03
C ALA A 77 1.13 9.04 10.70
N MET A 78 1.49 8.27 9.65
CA MET A 78 0.76 7.05 9.29
C MET A 78 0.80 6.00 10.40
N PHE A 79 1.99 5.74 10.96
CA PHE A 79 2.15 4.84 12.11
C PHE A 79 1.32 5.34 13.30
N GLY A 80 1.38 6.64 13.62
CA GLY A 80 0.60 7.21 14.72
C GLY A 80 -0.92 7.10 14.54
N LEU A 81 -1.43 7.31 13.33
CA LEU A 81 -2.86 7.16 13.01
C LEU A 81 -3.33 5.71 13.15
N MET A 82 -2.54 4.76 12.62
CA MET A 82 -2.83 3.34 12.74
C MET A 82 -2.78 2.88 14.21
N GLU A 83 -1.76 3.28 14.96
CA GLU A 83 -1.58 2.86 16.35
C GLU A 83 -2.68 3.41 17.27
N SER A 84 -3.07 4.69 17.07
CA SER A 84 -4.13 5.32 17.88
C SER A 84 -5.51 4.70 17.70
N HIS A 85 -5.78 4.07 16.54
CA HIS A 85 -7.06 3.43 16.24
C HIS A 85 -6.98 1.89 16.28
N LYS A 86 -5.80 1.30 16.55
CA LYS A 86 -5.58 -0.15 16.50
C LYS A 86 -6.53 -0.92 17.42
N GLU A 87 -6.64 -0.49 18.68
CA GLU A 87 -7.52 -1.14 19.67
C GLU A 87 -9.01 -0.95 19.33
N GLN A 88 -9.39 0.26 18.91
CA GLN A 88 -10.79 0.60 18.59
C GLN A 88 -11.31 -0.16 17.36
N LEU A 89 -10.45 -0.36 16.35
CA LEU A 89 -10.76 -1.10 15.13
C LEU A 89 -10.50 -2.61 15.27
N GLU A 90 -10.01 -3.06 16.43
CA GLU A 90 -9.66 -4.45 16.71
C GLU A 90 -8.70 -5.03 15.64
N VAL A 91 -7.71 -4.23 15.24
CA VAL A 91 -6.63 -4.65 14.34
C VAL A 91 -5.63 -5.48 15.12
N GLU A 92 -5.33 -6.68 14.63
CA GLU A 92 -4.33 -7.57 15.21
C GLU A 92 -2.92 -7.02 14.95
N ASP A 93 -2.63 -6.71 13.69
CA ASP A 93 -1.34 -6.18 13.26
C ASP A 93 -1.47 -5.32 12.00
N TYR A 94 -0.51 -4.43 11.77
CA TYR A 94 -0.41 -3.67 10.54
C TYR A 94 1.05 -3.47 10.15
N SER A 95 1.29 -3.35 8.85
CA SER A 95 2.61 -3.04 8.31
C SER A 95 2.51 -1.92 7.28
N LEU A 96 3.49 -1.02 7.34
CA LEU A 96 3.71 0.00 6.33
C LEU A 96 4.99 -0.33 5.58
N GLY A 97 4.94 -0.26 4.25
CA GLY A 97 6.04 -0.59 3.37
C GLY A 97 6.12 0.37 2.19
N GLN A 98 7.29 0.43 1.55
CA GLN A 98 7.40 1.01 0.22
C GLN A 98 7.30 -0.10 -0.82
N ALA A 99 6.74 0.22 -1.97
CA ALA A 99 6.67 -0.72 -3.08
C ALA A 99 8.03 -1.35 -3.42
N ALA A 100 7.98 -2.61 -3.87
CA ALA A 100 9.16 -3.34 -4.29
C ALA A 100 9.82 -2.72 -5.53
N LEU A 101 11.10 -3.00 -5.75
CA LEU A 101 11.81 -2.58 -6.97
C LEU A 101 11.15 -3.17 -8.23
N GLU A 102 10.48 -4.32 -8.09
CA GLU A 102 9.65 -4.90 -9.13
C GLU A 102 8.57 -3.94 -9.63
N GLN A 103 7.99 -3.10 -8.77
CA GLN A 103 7.00 -2.10 -9.20
C GLN A 103 7.63 -0.99 -10.05
N VAL A 104 8.90 -0.65 -9.80
CA VAL A 104 9.68 0.25 -10.69
C VAL A 104 9.84 -0.41 -12.06
N PHE A 105 10.17 -1.71 -12.10
CA PHE A 105 10.29 -2.45 -13.35
C PHE A 105 8.95 -2.52 -14.09
N LEU A 106 7.87 -2.90 -13.41
CA LEU A 106 6.51 -2.95 -13.97
C LEU A 106 6.04 -1.60 -14.47
N HIS A 107 6.40 -0.50 -13.79
CA HIS A 107 6.14 0.85 -14.27
C HIS A 107 6.76 1.07 -15.65
N PHE A 108 8.02 0.68 -15.86
CA PHE A 108 8.67 0.84 -17.16
C PHE A 108 8.16 -0.12 -18.24
N THR A 109 7.75 -1.34 -17.88
CA THR A 109 7.24 -2.32 -18.87
C THR A 109 5.77 -2.09 -19.23
N LYS A 110 4.98 -1.39 -18.41
CA LYS A 110 3.62 -0.97 -18.79
C LYS A 110 3.58 -0.09 -20.04
N HIS A 111 4.64 0.68 -20.29
CA HIS A 111 4.77 1.52 -21.49
C HIS A 111 5.26 0.77 -22.73
N GLN A 112 5.44 -0.56 -22.65
CA GLN A 112 5.96 -1.39 -23.74
C GLN A 112 4.88 -1.75 -24.79
N ARG A 113 3.60 -1.48 -24.53
CA ARG A 113 2.46 -1.88 -25.41
C ARG A 113 1.97 -0.82 -26.39
N VAL A 114 2.74 0.24 -26.68
CA VAL A 114 2.33 1.25 -27.68
C VAL A 114 3.47 1.54 -28.64
N GLU A 115 3.89 0.53 -29.39
CA GLU A 115 4.55 0.71 -30.69
C GLU A 115 3.99 -0.40 -31.61
N ASP A 116 3.21 0.03 -32.61
CA ASP A 116 2.69 -0.76 -33.74
C ASP A 116 3.84 -1.07 -34.72
#